data_AF-A0A4Q5RK66-F1
#
_entry.id   AF-A0A4Q5RK66-F1
#
_cell.length_a   1.000
_cell.length_b   1.000
_cell.length_c   1.000
_cell.angle_alpha   90.00
_cell.angle_beta   90.00
_cell.angle_gamma   90.00
#
_symmetry.space_group_name_H-M   'P 1'
#
loop_
_entity.id
_entity.type
_entity.pdbx_description
1 polymer ?
#
loop_
_entity_poly.entity_id
_entity_poly.type
_entity_poly.pdbx_seq_one_letter_code
_entity_poly.pdbx_strand_id
1 'polypeptide(L)'
;MTRAGTGFSDKTNSFEAGAEAAYSAKTKAGISGDCSLAFLFTTSRHSPALFAEGVKSVTGDAKIFVGGCGVGFITNDCLGYD
;
A
#
# COMPACT_ATOMS: atom_id res chain seq x y z
N MET A 1 20.55 -8.26 -2.79
CA MET A 1 19.87 -8.24 -1.48
C MET A 1 18.48 -7.64 -1.69
N THR A 2 17.43 -8.28 -1.18
CA THR A 2 16.04 -7.79 -1.33
C THR A 2 15.75 -6.71 -0.28
N ARG A 3 15.07 -5.64 -0.67
CA ARG A 3 14.63 -4.55 0.22
C ARG A 3 13.11 -4.59 0.33
N ALA A 4 12.58 -4.44 1.53
CA ALA A 4 11.15 -4.46 1.79
C ALA A 4 10.79 -3.42 2.86
N GLY A 5 9.55 -2.94 2.84
CA GLY A 5 9.02 -1.99 3.81
C GLY A 5 7.49 -2.05 3.83
N THR A 6 6.90 -1.60 4.92
CA THR A 6 5.44 -1.60 5.12
C THR A 6 4.94 -0.19 5.42
N GLY A 7 3.79 0.15 4.88
CA GLY A 7 3.15 1.45 5.06
C GLY A 7 1.66 1.29 5.33
N PHE A 8 1.08 2.34 5.89
CA PHE A 8 -0.31 2.41 6.32
C PHE A 8 -0.84 3.81 6.02
N SER A 9 -2.15 3.92 5.82
CA SER A 9 -2.88 5.18 5.73
C SER A 9 -4.26 5.03 6.36
N ASP A 10 -4.73 6.06 7.03
CA ASP A 10 -6.07 6.20 7.60
C ASP A 10 -6.96 7.17 6.80
N LYS A 11 -6.49 7.66 5.64
CA LYS A 11 -7.24 8.58 4.79
C LYS A 11 -8.49 7.91 4.25
N THR A 12 -9.59 8.64 4.22
CA THR A 12 -10.87 8.16 3.65
C THR A 12 -10.82 8.08 2.11
N ASN A 13 -10.08 8.97 1.46
CA ASN A 13 -9.95 8.94 0.00
C ASN A 13 -9.08 7.74 -0.42
N SER A 14 -9.65 6.84 -1.23
CA SER A 14 -8.98 5.58 -1.61
C SER A 14 -7.67 5.80 -2.36
N PHE A 15 -7.61 6.77 -3.26
CA PHE A 15 -6.40 7.07 -4.02
C PHE A 15 -5.30 7.63 -3.09
N GLU A 16 -5.65 8.62 -2.28
CA GLU A 16 -4.70 9.24 -1.35
C GLU A 16 -4.19 8.24 -0.31
N ALA A 17 -5.04 7.33 0.15
CA ALA A 17 -4.67 6.27 1.08
C ALA A 17 -3.64 5.32 0.47
N GLY A 18 -3.86 4.91 -0.79
CA GLY A 18 -2.92 4.06 -1.53
C GLY A 18 -1.57 4.74 -1.74
N ALA A 19 -1.58 6.02 -2.15
CA ALA A 19 -0.36 6.80 -2.37
C ALA A 19 0.45 6.98 -1.07
N GLU A 20 -0.21 7.31 0.04
CA GLU A 20 0.47 7.51 1.33
C GLU A 20 1.06 6.21 1.88
N ALA A 21 0.31 5.12 1.86
CA ALA A 21 0.79 3.81 2.30
C ALA A 21 2.03 3.38 1.47
N ALA A 22 1.98 3.54 0.15
CA ALA A 22 3.09 3.21 -0.74
C ALA A 22 4.33 4.09 -0.49
N TYR A 23 4.14 5.39 -0.28
CA TYR A 23 5.22 6.34 -0.03
C TYR A 23 5.94 6.01 1.28
N SER A 24 5.19 5.73 2.33
CA SER A 24 5.72 5.31 3.63
C SER A 24 6.50 4.00 3.52
N ALA A 25 5.96 3.00 2.81
CA ALA A 25 6.63 1.72 2.58
C ALA A 25 7.96 1.87 1.83
N LYS A 26 8.00 2.64 0.73
CA LYS A 26 9.24 2.91 -0.03
C LYS A 26 10.29 3.62 0.81
N THR A 27 9.86 4.61 1.58
CA THR A 27 10.75 5.40 2.44
C THR A 27 11.41 4.51 3.49
N LYS A 28 10.64 3.66 4.18
CA LYS A 28 11.18 2.69 5.17
C LYS A 28 12.08 1.64 4.53
N ALA A 29 11.75 1.18 3.33
CA ALA A 29 12.63 0.28 2.57
C ALA A 29 13.89 0.98 2.03
N GLY A 30 13.90 2.33 2.01
CA GLY A 30 14.89 3.22 1.41
C GLY A 30 15.01 3.09 -0.11
N ILE A 31 13.92 2.71 -0.78
CA ILE A 31 13.86 2.51 -2.23
C ILE A 31 13.56 3.86 -2.90
N SER A 32 14.50 4.36 -3.71
CA SER A 32 14.33 5.62 -4.47
C SER A 32 13.70 5.44 -5.85
N GLY A 33 13.79 4.24 -6.43
CA GLY A 33 13.23 3.92 -7.76
C GLY A 33 11.93 3.12 -7.72
N ASP A 34 11.65 2.37 -8.78
CA ASP A 34 10.45 1.55 -8.90
C ASP A 34 10.50 0.30 -8.01
N CYS A 35 9.32 -0.19 -7.63
CA CYS A 35 9.18 -1.44 -6.88
C CYS A 35 8.90 -2.59 -7.84
N SER A 36 9.46 -3.77 -7.59
CA SER A 36 9.20 -4.96 -8.43
C SER A 36 7.93 -5.72 -8.03
N LEU A 37 7.46 -5.57 -6.79
CA LEU A 37 6.34 -6.30 -6.19
C LEU A 37 5.69 -5.44 -5.10
N ALA A 38 4.35 -5.43 -5.05
CA ALA A 38 3.58 -4.80 -3.98
C ALA A 38 2.47 -5.73 -3.47
N PHE A 39 2.34 -5.84 -2.16
CA PHE A 39 1.22 -6.52 -1.50
C PHE A 39 0.24 -5.46 -0.98
N LEU A 40 -1.02 -5.54 -1.39
CA LEU A 40 -2.04 -4.54 -1.06
C LEU A 40 -3.12 -5.13 -0.15
N PHE A 41 -3.42 -4.42 0.93
CA PHE A 41 -4.50 -4.75 1.83
C PHE A 41 -5.31 -3.48 2.09
N THR A 42 -6.62 -3.56 1.89
CA THR A 42 -7.55 -2.46 2.13
C THR A 42 -8.77 -2.97 2.86
N THR A 43 -9.42 -2.11 3.65
CA THR A 43 -10.72 -2.42 4.23
C THR A 43 -11.84 -2.24 3.19
N SER A 44 -13.05 -2.66 3.55
CA SER A 44 -14.27 -2.48 2.73
C SER A 44 -14.64 -1.02 2.48
N ARG A 45 -14.04 -0.07 3.22
CA ARG A 45 -14.25 1.37 3.05
C ARG A 45 -13.60 1.93 1.80
N HIS A 46 -12.67 1.20 1.19
CA HIS A 46 -11.92 1.65 0.02
C HIS A 46 -12.36 0.95 -1.26
N SER A 47 -12.32 1.71 -2.36
CA SER A 47 -12.34 1.14 -3.71
C SER A 47 -10.97 0.52 -4.00
N PRO A 48 -10.87 -0.81 -4.21
CA PRO A 48 -9.58 -1.45 -4.47
C PRO A 48 -8.90 -0.91 -5.73
N ALA A 49 -9.68 -0.53 -6.75
CA ALA A 49 -9.15 0.03 -8.00
C ALA A 49 -8.46 1.38 -7.76
N LEU A 50 -9.14 2.31 -7.08
CA LEU A 50 -8.60 3.64 -6.79
C LEU A 50 -7.41 3.57 -5.83
N PHE A 51 -7.45 2.67 -4.85
CA PHE A 51 -6.32 2.43 -3.96
C PHE A 51 -5.10 1.91 -4.73
N ALA A 52 -5.29 0.93 -5.60
CA ALA A 52 -4.22 0.39 -6.44
C ALA A 52 -3.63 1.46 -7.39
N GLU A 53 -4.45 2.35 -7.94
CA GLU A 53 -3.98 3.50 -8.73
C GLU A 53 -3.12 4.46 -7.90
N GLY A 54 -3.55 4.76 -6.67
CA GLY A 54 -2.77 5.54 -5.71
C GLY A 54 -1.41 4.92 -5.44
N VAL A 55 -1.35 3.62 -5.19
CA VAL A 55 -0.09 2.89 -4.98
C VAL A 55 0.80 2.98 -6.23
N LYS A 56 0.24 2.70 -7.42
CA LYS A 56 0.98 2.75 -8.70
C LYS A 56 1.65 4.10 -8.94
N SER A 57 0.97 5.19 -8.56
CA SER A 57 1.51 6.55 -8.71
C SER A 57 2.84 6.77 -7.96
N VAL A 58 3.13 5.94 -6.95
CA VAL A 58 4.33 6.02 -6.12
C VAL A 58 5.33 4.90 -6.41
N THR A 59 4.85 3.69 -6.74
CA THR A 59 5.71 2.51 -6.94
C THR A 59 6.24 2.35 -8.37
N GLY A 60 5.76 3.16 -9.31
CA GLY A 60 6.04 2.98 -10.75
C GLY A 60 5.30 1.74 -11.30
N ASP A 61 5.77 1.21 -12.43
CA ASP A 61 5.25 0.00 -13.10
C ASP A 61 5.57 -1.29 -12.30
N ALA A 62 5.17 -1.32 -11.03
CA ALA A 62 5.27 -2.50 -10.20
C ALA A 62 4.50 -3.64 -10.86
N LYS A 63 5.22 -4.70 -11.23
CA LYS A 63 4.72 -5.73 -12.15
C LYS A 63 3.65 -6.63 -11.55
N ILE A 64 3.51 -6.65 -10.22
CA ILE A 64 2.63 -7.58 -9.53
C ILE A 64 2.00 -6.88 -8.32
N PHE A 65 0.66 -6.80 -8.36
CA PHE A 65 -0.19 -6.41 -7.24
C PHE A 65 -0.91 -7.66 -6.74
N VAL A 66 -0.55 -8.15 -5.56
CA VAL A 66 -1.24 -9.27 -4.90
C VAL A 66 -1.98 -8.72 -3.69
N GLY A 67 -3.30 -8.90 -3.62
CA GLY A 67 -4.08 -8.35 -2.52
C GLY A 67 -5.51 -8.89 -2.48
N GLY A 68 -6.06 -8.96 -1.28
CA GLY A 68 -7.47 -9.27 -1.02
C GLY A 68 -8.13 -8.11 -0.29
N CYS A 69 -9.40 -7.86 -0.60
CA CYS A 69 -10.24 -6.98 0.22
C CYS A 69 -10.86 -7.85 1.31
N GLY A 70 -10.59 -7.54 2.58
CA GLY A 70 -11.04 -8.35 3.70
C GLY A 70 -10.87 -7.61 5.02
N VAL A 71 -11.76 -7.90 5.96
CA VAL A 71 -11.64 -7.40 7.34
C VAL A 71 -10.62 -8.29 8.05
N GLY A 72 -9.40 -7.78 8.27
CA GLY A 72 -8.33 -8.52 8.94
C GLY A 72 -6.92 -8.05 8.56
N PHE A 73 -6.10 -7.85 9.58
CA PHE A 73 -4.87 -7.05 9.57
C PHE A 73 -3.65 -7.73 8.96
N ILE A 74 -2.94 -7.05 8.05
CA ILE A 74 -1.48 -7.17 7.95
C ILE A 74 -0.87 -5.80 8.23
N THR A 75 -0.67 -5.52 9.51
CA THR A 75 0.00 -4.31 10.00
C THR A 75 1.02 -4.74 11.05
N ASN A 76 2.24 -4.19 10.96
CA ASN A 76 3.31 -4.51 11.91
C ASN A 76 3.02 -3.88 13.29
N ASP A 77 2.71 -2.57 13.31
CA ASP A 77 2.61 -1.79 14.55
C ASP A 77 1.31 -0.95 14.66
N CYS A 78 0.38 -1.07 13.71
CA CYS A 78 -0.81 -0.20 13.63
C CYS A 78 -2.10 -1.01 13.72
N LEU A 79 -3.01 -0.70 14.66
CA LEU A 79 -4.32 -1.36 14.74
C LEU A 79 -5.33 -0.56 13.89
N GLY A 80 -5.86 -1.17 12.83
CA GLY A 80 -6.87 -0.53 11.98
C GLY A 80 -8.29 -0.88 12.45
N TYR A 81 -8.82 -0.21 13.45
CA TYR A 81 -10.19 -0.51 13.86
C TYR A 81 -11.18 -0.14 12.73
N ASP A 82 -12.03 -1.10 12.37
CA ASP A 82 -13.22 -0.82 11.56
C ASP A 82 -14.25 -0.10 12.44
#